data_AF-A0A843LPD8-F1
#
_entry.id   AF-A0A843LPD8-F1
#
_cell.length_a   1.000
_cell.length_b   1.000
_cell.length_c   1.000
_cell.angle_alpha   90.00
_cell.angle_beta   90.00
_cell.angle_gamma   90.00
#
_symmetry.space_group_name_H-M   'P 1'
#
loop_
_entity.id
_entity.type
_entity.pdbx_description
1 polymer ?
#
loop_
_entity_poly.entity_id
_entity_poly.type
_entity_poly.pdbx_seq_one_letter_code
_entity_poly.pdbx_strand_id
1 'polypeptide(L)'
;MSELFQSMTFEQKVSYLIENLKSLPNELVEEGIDVLAKAGETEYAVVLARDRGMIDRAISILIEAGDYLWAALISRNAGRPEQSERIYRDGLKYYIDREMFGRAISAASALGLPAEEIDSLYLRGIEAESRGIDLNHTREMLECAMQSLEISLIGRDDELSLQLMKAIQEERERGPRGHKN
;
A
#
# COMPACT_ATOMS: atom_id res chain seq x y z
N MET A 1 26.51 25.09 -18.52
CA MET A 1 25.40 24.18 -18.18
C MET A 1 24.84 24.50 -16.80
N SER A 2 25.69 24.61 -15.77
CA SER A 2 25.26 25.07 -14.43
C SER A 2 24.47 26.40 -14.43
N GLU A 3 24.91 27.44 -15.14
CA GLU A 3 24.18 28.73 -15.17
C GLU A 3 22.77 28.63 -15.78
N LEU A 4 22.61 27.82 -16.83
CA LEU A 4 21.31 27.59 -17.47
C LEU A 4 20.37 26.86 -16.49
N PHE A 5 20.87 25.82 -15.83
CA PHE A 5 20.12 25.09 -14.82
C PHE A 5 19.69 26.01 -13.67
N GLN A 6 20.57 26.89 -13.19
CA GLN A 6 20.22 27.84 -12.13
C GLN A 6 19.16 28.86 -12.53
N SER A 7 19.07 29.21 -13.81
CA SER A 7 18.05 30.13 -14.32
C SER A 7 16.65 29.52 -14.48
N MET A 8 16.53 28.18 -14.40
CA MET A 8 15.26 27.47 -14.56
C MET A 8 14.36 27.59 -13.31
N THR A 9 13.05 27.55 -13.51
CA THR A 9 12.09 27.38 -12.40
C THR A 9 12.22 25.99 -11.78
N PHE A 10 11.61 25.78 -10.61
CA PHE A 10 11.65 24.48 -9.93
C PHE A 10 11.08 23.36 -10.81
N GLU A 11 9.92 23.58 -11.43
CA GLU A 11 9.27 22.60 -12.31
C GLU A 11 10.14 22.29 -13.53
N GLN A 12 10.75 23.33 -14.12
CA GLN A 12 11.67 23.16 -15.24
C GLN A 12 12.92 22.37 -14.84
N LYS A 13 13.47 22.61 -13.66
CA LYS A 13 14.58 21.82 -13.11
C LYS A 13 14.17 20.36 -12.96
N VAL A 14 12.99 20.07 -12.42
CA VAL A 14 12.48 18.70 -12.26
C VAL A 14 12.35 17.99 -13.62
N SER A 15 11.67 18.61 -14.60
CA SER A 15 11.52 18.03 -15.94
C SER A 15 12.88 17.79 -16.61
N TYR A 16 13.78 18.77 -16.53
CA TYR A 16 15.13 18.64 -17.08
C TYR A 16 15.89 17.46 -16.46
N LEU A 17 15.83 17.29 -15.14
CA LEU A 17 16.52 16.21 -14.43
C LEU A 17 15.96 14.83 -14.82
N ILE A 18 14.65 14.69 -14.93
CA ILE A 18 14.00 13.42 -15.34
C ILE A 18 14.44 13.04 -16.76
N GLU A 19 14.42 13.99 -17.69
CA GLU A 19 14.81 13.75 -19.09
C GLU A 19 16.30 13.42 -19.26
N ASN A 20 17.16 13.96 -18.38
CA ASN A 20 18.62 13.88 -18.51
C ASN A 20 19.31 13.02 -17.44
N LEU A 21 18.56 12.21 -16.69
CA LEU A 21 19.02 11.49 -15.50
C LEU A 21 20.34 10.72 -15.71
N LYS A 22 20.47 10.01 -16.85
CA LYS A 22 21.64 9.16 -17.15
C LYS A 22 22.87 9.96 -17.59
N SER A 23 22.67 11.13 -18.18
CA SER A 23 23.72 11.96 -18.79
C SER A 23 23.97 13.26 -18.03
N LEU A 24 23.49 13.36 -16.79
CA LEU A 24 23.61 14.57 -16.00
C LEU A 24 25.09 14.90 -15.70
N PRO A 25 25.53 16.16 -15.89
CA PRO A 25 26.87 16.59 -15.47
C PRO A 25 27.11 16.34 -13.97
N ASN A 26 28.32 15.91 -13.58
CA ASN A 26 28.67 15.63 -12.18
C ASN A 26 28.42 16.83 -11.26
N GLU A 27 28.65 18.05 -11.75
CA GLU A 27 28.42 19.30 -11.01
C GLU A 27 26.95 19.52 -10.60
N LEU A 28 26.00 18.88 -11.30
CA LEU A 28 24.56 19.00 -11.03
C LEU A 28 23.98 17.81 -10.25
N VAL A 29 24.77 16.78 -9.95
CA VAL A 29 24.24 15.54 -9.35
C VAL A 29 23.65 15.79 -7.97
N GLU A 30 24.39 16.46 -7.06
CA GLU A 30 23.92 16.68 -5.69
C GLU A 30 22.68 17.58 -5.66
N GLU A 31 22.72 18.73 -6.35
CA GLU A 31 21.56 19.62 -6.45
C GLU A 31 20.38 18.91 -7.14
N GLY A 32 20.65 18.10 -8.16
CA GLY A 32 19.63 17.35 -8.88
C GLY A 32 18.92 16.33 -7.99
N ILE A 33 19.67 15.59 -7.17
CA ILE A 33 19.09 14.66 -6.18
C ILE A 33 18.17 15.42 -5.22
N ASP A 34 18.62 16.56 -4.70
CA ASP A 34 17.83 17.35 -3.74
C ASP A 34 16.58 17.95 -4.36
N VAL A 35 16.65 18.42 -5.61
CA VAL A 35 15.49 18.94 -6.36
C VAL A 35 14.47 17.82 -6.59
N LEU A 36 14.90 16.65 -7.05
CA LEU A 36 14.01 15.50 -7.29
C LEU A 36 13.37 15.02 -5.99
N ALA A 37 14.15 14.89 -4.91
CA ALA A 37 13.63 14.49 -3.61
C ALA A 37 12.59 15.48 -3.08
N LYS A 38 12.84 16.80 -3.20
CA LYS A 38 11.88 17.85 -2.81
C LYS A 38 10.61 17.84 -3.65
N ALA A 39 10.69 17.44 -4.93
CA ALA A 39 9.54 17.32 -5.81
C ALA A 39 8.67 16.07 -5.51
N GLY A 40 9.12 15.18 -4.61
CA GLY A 40 8.48 13.89 -4.38
C GLY A 40 8.87 12.82 -5.41
N GLU A 41 9.77 13.15 -6.35
CA GLU A 41 10.29 12.27 -7.39
C GLU A 41 11.36 11.31 -6.83
N THR A 42 10.93 10.55 -5.82
CA THR A 42 11.80 9.72 -4.96
C THR A 42 12.57 8.69 -5.77
N GLU A 43 11.92 7.99 -6.70
CA GLU A 43 12.56 6.97 -7.53
C GLU A 43 13.69 7.56 -8.37
N TYR A 44 13.45 8.70 -9.01
CA TYR A 44 14.46 9.39 -9.82
C TYR A 44 15.64 9.87 -8.97
N ALA A 45 15.37 10.46 -7.79
CA ALA A 45 16.41 10.91 -6.86
C ALA A 45 17.30 9.73 -6.41
N VAL A 46 16.68 8.60 -6.08
CA VAL A 46 17.36 7.36 -5.64
C VAL A 46 18.20 6.76 -6.75
N VAL A 47 17.65 6.65 -7.96
CA VAL A 47 18.38 6.11 -9.12
C VAL A 47 19.59 6.99 -9.42
N LEU A 48 19.42 8.32 -9.45
CA LEU A 48 20.53 9.25 -9.67
C LEU A 48 21.62 9.10 -8.61
N ALA A 49 21.25 9.06 -7.32
CA ALA A 49 22.20 8.88 -6.22
C ALA A 49 22.94 7.53 -6.33
N ARG A 50 22.19 6.44 -6.54
CA ARG A 50 22.75 5.08 -6.63
C ARG A 50 23.70 4.94 -7.81
N ASP A 51 23.31 5.40 -8.99
CA ASP A 51 24.09 5.25 -10.21
C ASP A 51 25.39 6.10 -10.18
N ARG A 52 25.45 7.10 -9.30
CA ARG A 52 26.66 7.88 -9.00
C ARG A 52 27.44 7.37 -7.78
N GLY A 53 27.08 6.20 -7.25
CA GLY A 53 27.78 5.57 -6.13
C GLY A 53 27.46 6.19 -4.75
N MET A 54 26.50 7.11 -4.67
CA MET A 54 26.07 7.77 -3.43
C MET A 54 25.07 6.88 -2.68
N ILE A 55 25.49 5.66 -2.34
CA ILE A 55 24.62 4.62 -1.77
C ILE A 55 23.96 5.07 -0.47
N ASP A 56 24.72 5.70 0.43
CA ASP A 56 24.19 6.18 1.71
C ASP A 56 23.13 7.26 1.51
N ARG A 57 23.31 8.16 0.53
CA ARG A 57 22.32 9.17 0.17
C ARG A 57 21.04 8.55 -0.38
N ALA A 58 21.16 7.55 -1.26
CA ALA A 58 20.02 6.82 -1.82
C ALA A 58 19.21 6.11 -0.72
N ILE A 59 19.89 5.46 0.24
CA ILE A 59 19.25 4.81 1.39
C ILE A 59 18.52 5.83 2.26
N SER A 60 19.15 6.98 2.56
CA SER A 60 18.53 8.03 3.38
C SER A 60 17.22 8.54 2.77
N ILE A 61 17.17 8.87 1.47
CA ILE A 61 15.93 9.43 0.91
C ILE A 61 14.81 8.37 0.92
N LEU A 62 15.14 7.08 0.73
CA LEU A 62 14.16 6.01 0.82
C LEU A 62 13.61 5.84 2.24
N ILE A 63 14.47 5.89 3.26
CA ILE A 63 14.05 5.83 4.65
C ILE A 63 13.15 7.04 5.00
N GLU A 64 13.53 8.24 4.56
CA GLU A 64 12.73 9.46 4.72
C GLU A 64 11.35 9.34 4.04
N ALA A 65 11.29 8.68 2.87
CA ALA A 65 10.05 8.37 2.16
C ALA A 65 9.26 7.18 2.75
N GLY A 66 9.80 6.47 3.75
CA GLY A 66 9.20 5.27 4.34
C GLY A 66 9.36 3.99 3.50
N ASP A 67 10.20 4.00 2.47
CA ASP A 67 10.52 2.83 1.65
C ASP A 67 11.73 2.04 2.18
N TYR A 68 11.54 1.45 3.36
CA TYR A 68 12.53 0.57 3.99
C TYR A 68 12.83 -0.69 3.17
N LEU A 69 11.86 -1.24 2.44
CA LEU A 69 12.09 -2.43 1.62
C LEU A 69 13.13 -2.16 0.53
N TRP A 70 12.98 -1.06 -0.22
CA TRP A 70 13.94 -0.72 -1.26
C TRP A 70 15.27 -0.24 -0.67
N ALA A 71 15.24 0.51 0.44
CA ALA A 71 16.45 0.93 1.14
C ALA A 71 17.30 -0.28 1.57
N ALA A 72 16.67 -1.30 2.14
CA ALA A 72 17.32 -2.53 2.54
C ALA A 72 17.89 -3.30 1.34
N LEU A 73 17.18 -3.35 0.21
CA LEU A 73 17.67 -3.97 -1.02
C LEU A 73 18.91 -3.26 -1.58
N ILE A 74 18.91 -1.92 -1.61
CA ILE A 74 20.06 -1.14 -2.05
C ILE A 74 21.26 -1.40 -1.13
N SER A 75 21.06 -1.37 0.18
CA SER A 75 22.10 -1.67 1.16
C SER A 75 22.71 -3.07 0.96
N ARG A 76 21.87 -4.08 0.76
CA ARG A 76 22.32 -5.46 0.48
C ARG A 76 23.12 -5.56 -0.81
N ASN A 77 22.60 -4.95 -1.89
CA ASN A 77 23.26 -4.97 -3.21
C ASN A 77 24.59 -4.22 -3.21
N ALA A 78 24.77 -3.26 -2.30
CA ALA A 78 26.04 -2.59 -2.04
C ALA A 78 27.00 -3.40 -1.15
N GLY A 79 26.68 -4.66 -0.85
CA GLY A 79 27.52 -5.54 -0.04
C GLY A 79 27.44 -5.29 1.47
N ARG A 80 26.36 -4.68 1.96
CA ARG A 80 26.17 -4.32 3.38
C ARG A 80 25.00 -5.09 4.01
N PRO A 81 25.07 -6.43 4.12
CA PRO A 81 23.94 -7.26 4.57
C PRO A 81 23.48 -6.96 6.00
N GLU A 82 24.40 -6.66 6.93
CA GLU A 82 24.03 -6.31 8.30
C GLU A 82 23.26 -4.98 8.41
N GLN A 83 23.57 -4.02 7.55
CA GLN A 83 22.83 -2.76 7.47
C GLN A 83 21.45 -3.01 6.84
N SER A 84 21.38 -3.83 5.78
CA SER A 84 20.13 -4.26 5.16
C SER A 84 19.18 -4.91 6.17
N GLU A 85 19.69 -5.83 7.00
CA GLU A 85 18.90 -6.51 8.04
C GLU A 85 18.37 -5.52 9.09
N ARG A 86 19.19 -4.55 9.52
CA ARG A 86 18.74 -3.47 10.42
C ARG A 86 17.62 -2.64 9.79
N ILE A 87 17.78 -2.23 8.52
CA ILE A 87 16.76 -1.47 7.79
C ILE A 87 15.46 -2.28 7.66
N TYR A 88 15.53 -3.59 7.40
CA TYR A 88 14.33 -4.44 7.38
C TYR A 88 13.62 -4.50 8.73
N ARG A 89 14.36 -4.56 9.85
CA ARG A 89 13.76 -4.53 11.20
C ARG A 89 13.08 -3.19 11.49
N ASP A 90 13.73 -2.08 11.17
CA ASP A 90 13.17 -0.74 11.33
C ASP A 90 11.91 -0.57 10.46
N GLY A 91 11.98 -1.06 9.21
CA GLY A 91 10.86 -1.09 8.27
C GLY A 91 9.70 -1.94 8.74
N LEU A 92 9.96 -3.13 9.29
CA LEU A 92 8.92 -4.00 9.85
C LEU A 92 8.13 -3.26 10.94
N LYS A 93 8.82 -2.62 11.88
CA LYS A 93 8.19 -1.81 12.92
C LYS A 93 7.38 -0.66 12.30
N TYR A 94 7.99 0.11 11.41
CA TYR A 94 7.33 1.23 10.72
C TYR A 94 6.05 0.81 10.00
N TYR A 95 6.08 -0.31 9.27
CA TYR A 95 4.92 -0.80 8.53
C TYR A 95 3.81 -1.32 9.44
N ILE A 96 4.15 -1.97 10.55
CA ILE A 96 3.15 -2.40 11.55
C ILE A 96 2.47 -1.18 12.17
N ASP A 97 3.25 -0.17 12.60
CA ASP A 97 2.74 1.05 13.25
C ASP A 97 1.82 1.86 12.32
N ARG A 98 2.03 1.75 11.00
CA ARG A 98 1.23 2.40 9.94
C ARG A 98 0.14 1.50 9.35
N GLU A 99 -0.07 0.30 9.89
CA GLU A 99 -1.02 -0.71 9.38
C GLU A 99 -0.77 -1.11 7.91
N MET A 100 0.46 -0.96 7.41
CA MET A 100 0.89 -1.35 6.07
C MET A 100 1.27 -2.84 6.03
N PHE A 101 0.35 -3.71 6.40
CA PHE A 101 0.64 -5.13 6.70
C PHE A 101 1.24 -5.91 5.52
N GLY A 102 0.86 -5.61 4.26
CA GLY A 102 1.50 -6.23 3.09
C GLY A 102 3.01 -5.96 3.01
N ARG A 103 3.45 -4.75 3.36
CA ARG A 103 4.88 -4.40 3.41
C ARG A 103 5.55 -4.96 4.65
N ALA A 104 4.85 -5.01 5.79
CA ALA A 104 5.33 -5.67 7.00
C ALA A 104 5.63 -7.17 6.75
N ILE A 105 4.72 -7.88 6.08
CA ILE A 105 4.90 -9.29 5.68
C ILE A 105 6.12 -9.47 4.77
N SER A 106 6.32 -8.55 3.83
CA SER A 106 7.49 -8.57 2.94
C SER A 106 8.79 -8.39 3.73
N ALA A 107 8.82 -7.49 4.71
CA ALA A 107 9.97 -7.28 5.58
C ALA A 107 10.23 -8.49 6.50
N ALA A 108 9.18 -9.04 7.12
CA ALA A 108 9.26 -10.23 7.96
C ALA A 108 9.77 -11.46 7.19
N SER A 109 9.27 -11.67 5.97
CA SER A 109 9.74 -12.71 5.06
C SER A 109 11.22 -12.53 4.70
N ALA A 110 11.64 -11.29 4.41
CA ALA A 110 13.04 -10.99 4.08
C ALA A 110 14.00 -11.20 5.27
N LEU A 111 13.50 -11.05 6.50
CA LEU A 111 14.23 -11.34 7.74
C LEU A 111 14.23 -12.84 8.10
N GLY A 112 13.47 -13.67 7.38
CA GLY A 112 13.33 -15.09 7.70
C GLY A 112 12.63 -15.35 9.02
N LEU A 113 11.65 -14.50 9.39
CA LEU A 113 10.86 -14.71 10.59
C LEU A 113 10.02 -16.00 10.50
N PRO A 114 9.66 -16.61 11.65
CA PRO A 114 8.82 -17.80 11.70
C PRO A 114 7.49 -17.61 10.96
N ALA A 115 6.98 -18.70 10.37
CA ALA A 115 5.72 -18.68 9.61
C ALA A 115 4.55 -18.20 10.48
N GLU A 116 4.54 -18.58 11.76
CA GLU A 116 3.50 -18.18 12.71
C GLU A 116 3.45 -16.65 12.93
N GLU A 117 4.61 -15.99 12.92
CA GLU A 117 4.68 -14.53 13.04
C GLU A 117 4.18 -13.84 11.76
N ILE A 118 4.50 -14.41 10.59
CA ILE A 118 4.03 -13.91 9.29
C ILE A 118 2.51 -14.09 9.15
N ASP A 119 1.98 -15.24 9.56
CA ASP A 119 0.54 -15.51 9.57
C ASP A 119 -0.21 -14.57 10.51
N SER A 120 0.38 -14.26 11.67
CA SER A 120 -0.17 -13.25 12.58
C SER A 120 -0.27 -11.86 11.94
N LEU A 121 0.76 -11.44 11.20
CA LEU A 121 0.73 -10.18 10.45
C LEU A 121 -0.34 -10.19 9.35
N TYR A 122 -0.52 -11.32 8.68
CA TYR A 122 -1.55 -11.51 7.67
C TYR A 122 -2.96 -11.37 8.25
N LEU A 123 -3.26 -12.06 9.36
CA LEU A 123 -4.56 -11.98 10.03
C LEU A 123 -4.87 -10.55 10.52
N ARG A 124 -3.88 -9.85 11.07
CA ARG A 124 -4.01 -8.45 11.48
C ARG A 124 -4.28 -7.53 10.30
N GLY A 125 -3.70 -7.82 9.13
CA GLY A 125 -4.00 -7.13 7.88
C GLY A 125 -5.46 -7.27 7.47
N ILE A 126 -5.99 -8.50 7.48
CA ILE A 126 -7.41 -8.76 7.21
C ILE A 126 -8.30 -7.99 8.18
N GLU A 127 -8.01 -8.03 9.48
CA GLU A 127 -8.78 -7.31 10.50
C GLU A 127 -8.74 -5.80 10.26
N ALA A 128 -7.58 -5.23 9.91
CA ALA A 128 -7.43 -3.81 9.63
C ALA A 128 -8.22 -3.36 8.40
N GLU A 129 -8.16 -4.11 7.30
CA GLU A 129 -8.93 -3.80 6.09
C GLU A 129 -10.44 -3.98 6.32
N SER A 130 -10.83 -4.94 7.14
CA SER A 130 -12.24 -5.22 7.45
C SER A 130 -12.90 -4.13 8.31
N ARG A 131 -12.13 -3.32 9.06
CA ARG A 131 -12.67 -2.22 9.90
C ARG A 131 -13.42 -1.15 9.11
N GLY A 132 -13.12 -0.98 7.81
CA GLY A 132 -13.80 -0.04 6.92
C GLY A 132 -15.04 -0.60 6.23
N ILE A 133 -15.28 -1.92 6.32
CA ILE A 133 -16.45 -2.57 5.75
C ILE A 133 -17.52 -2.56 6.83
N ASP A 134 -18.48 -1.64 6.73
CA ASP A 134 -19.66 -1.67 7.60
C ASP A 134 -20.56 -2.84 7.17
N LEU A 135 -20.21 -4.02 7.69
CA LEU A 135 -20.96 -5.26 7.52
C LEU A 135 -22.39 -5.14 8.10
N ASN A 136 -22.62 -4.24 9.06
CA ASN A 136 -23.95 -3.97 9.57
C ASN A 136 -24.75 -3.11 8.59
N HIS A 137 -24.17 -2.05 8.04
CA HIS A 137 -24.84 -1.23 7.04
C HIS A 137 -25.15 -2.01 5.74
N THR A 138 -24.21 -2.81 5.24
CA THR A 138 -24.46 -3.68 4.08
C THR A 138 -25.56 -4.70 4.36
N ARG A 139 -25.61 -5.24 5.59
CA ARG A 139 -26.70 -6.11 6.03
C ARG A 139 -28.04 -5.36 6.11
N GLU A 140 -28.08 -4.16 6.67
CA GLU A 140 -29.28 -3.32 6.71
C GLU A 140 -29.78 -3.00 5.29
N MET A 141 -28.88 -2.67 4.36
CA MET A 141 -29.22 -2.45 2.95
C MET A 141 -29.79 -3.71 2.29
N LEU A 142 -29.22 -4.89 2.56
CA LEU A 142 -29.75 -6.17 2.07
C LEU A 142 -31.14 -6.47 2.65
N GLU A 143 -31.34 -6.25 3.96
CA GLU A 143 -32.64 -6.42 4.62
C GLU A 143 -33.69 -5.45 4.03
N CYS A 144 -33.34 -4.18 3.80
CA CYS A 144 -34.21 -3.21 3.14
C CYS A 144 -34.55 -3.60 1.69
N ALA A 145 -33.58 -4.12 0.92
CA ALA A 145 -33.81 -4.57 -0.45
C ALA A 145 -34.73 -5.80 -0.49
N MET A 146 -34.55 -6.76 0.42
CA MET A 146 -35.43 -7.92 0.58
C MET A 146 -36.86 -7.51 0.96
N GLN A 147 -37.01 -6.59 1.92
CA GLN A 147 -38.32 -6.10 2.32
C GLN A 147 -39.03 -5.33 1.18
N SER A 148 -38.28 -4.56 0.39
CA SER A 148 -38.82 -3.85 -0.78
C SER A 148 -39.28 -4.83 -1.86
N LEU A 149 -38.50 -5.90 -2.09
CA LEU A 149 -38.86 -6.96 -3.03
C LEU A 149 -40.11 -7.71 -2.56
N GLU A 150 -40.22 -8.06 -1.27
CA GLU A 150 -41.39 -8.68 -0.66
C GLU A 150 -42.65 -7.82 -0.89
N ILE A 151 -42.58 -6.52 -0.60
CA ILE A 151 -43.70 -5.57 -0.82
C ILE A 151 -44.12 -5.53 -2.30
N SER A 152 -43.15 -5.55 -3.23
CA SER A 152 -43.43 -5.54 -4.67
C SER A 152 -44.08 -6.82 -5.19
N LEU A 153 -44.00 -7.93 -4.44
CA LEU A 153 -44.57 -9.22 -4.80
C LEU A 153 -45.97 -9.42 -4.18
N ILE A 154 -46.41 -8.57 -3.24
CA ILE A 154 -47.75 -8.63 -2.65
C ILE A 154 -48.82 -8.41 -3.73
N GLY A 155 -49.76 -9.36 -3.84
CA GLY A 155 -50.86 -9.31 -4.80
C GLY A 155 -50.51 -9.76 -6.22
N ARG A 156 -49.29 -10.28 -6.44
CA ARG A 156 -48.93 -11.00 -7.65
C ARG A 156 -49.06 -12.50 -7.43
N ASP A 157 -49.93 -13.13 -8.23
CA ASP A 157 -50.24 -14.56 -8.12
C ASP A 157 -49.57 -15.40 -9.24
N ASP A 158 -48.59 -14.83 -9.95
CA ASP A 158 -47.83 -15.58 -10.94
C ASP A 158 -46.82 -16.54 -10.27
N GLU A 159 -46.52 -17.64 -10.95
CA GLU A 159 -45.68 -18.72 -10.44
C GLU A 159 -44.28 -18.24 -10.02
N LEU A 160 -43.71 -17.27 -10.73
CA LEU A 160 -42.41 -16.71 -10.42
C LEU A 160 -42.45 -15.88 -9.12
N SER A 161 -43.48 -15.07 -8.92
CA SER A 161 -43.69 -14.30 -7.69
C SER A 161 -43.84 -15.20 -6.45
N LEU A 162 -44.53 -16.33 -6.56
CA LEU A 162 -44.67 -17.32 -5.48
C LEU A 162 -43.34 -18.02 -5.14
N GLN A 163 -42.54 -18.38 -6.16
CA GLN A 163 -41.21 -18.96 -5.96
C GLN A 163 -40.25 -17.97 -5.29
N LEU A 164 -40.29 -16.69 -5.70
CA LEU A 164 -39.48 -15.64 -5.10
C LEU A 164 -39.86 -15.36 -3.65
N MET A 165 -41.15 -15.26 -3.33
CA MET A 165 -41.63 -15.10 -1.95
C MET A 165 -41.15 -16.25 -1.04
N LYS A 166 -41.21 -17.49 -1.54
CA LYS A 166 -40.72 -18.66 -0.80
C LYS A 166 -39.21 -18.60 -0.58
N ALA A 167 -38.43 -18.24 -1.59
CA ALA A 167 -36.97 -18.10 -1.46
C ALA A 167 -36.57 -17.00 -0.47
N ILE A 168 -37.26 -15.85 -0.47
CA ILE A 168 -37.04 -14.77 0.49
C ILE A 168 -37.31 -15.25 1.93
N GLN A 169 -38.39 -16.02 2.13
CA GLN A 169 -38.75 -16.59 3.43
C GLN A 169 -37.68 -17.58 3.93
N GLU A 170 -37.23 -18.49 3.06
CA GLU A 170 -36.20 -19.49 3.38
C GLU A 170 -34.86 -18.83 3.76
N GLU A 171 -34.43 -17.78 3.05
CA GLU A 171 -33.21 -17.03 3.39
C GLU A 171 -33.33 -16.27 4.73
N ARG A 172 -34.53 -15.78 5.06
CA ARG A 172 -34.79 -15.11 6.35
C ARG A 172 -34.71 -16.08 7.53
N GLU A 173 -35.13 -17.32 7.34
CA GLU A 173 -35.07 -18.39 8.33
C GLU A 173 -33.65 -18.94 8.53
N ARG A 174 -32.78 -18.84 7.51
CA ARG A 174 -31.35 -19.20 7.60
C ARG A 174 -30.49 -18.17 8.36
N GLY A 175 -30.97 -16.94 8.55
CA GLY A 175 -30.26 -15.90 9.28
C GLY A 175 -30.05 -16.21 10.78
N PRO A 176 -29.07 -15.57 11.47
CA PRO A 176 -28.56 -15.96 12.79
C PRO A 176 -29.55 -15.84 13.98
N ARG A 177 -30.85 -15.59 13.74
CA ARG A 177 -31.88 -15.70 14.78
C ARG A 177 -32.30 -17.15 15.07
N GLY A 178 -31.76 -18.13 14.33
CA GLY A 178 -31.97 -19.57 14.52
C GLY A 178 -31.06 -20.25 15.57
N HIS A 179 -30.19 -19.52 16.28
CA HIS A 179 -29.50 -20.04 17.47
C HIS A 179 -30.10 -19.43 18.73
N LYS A 180 -31.28 -19.94 19.10
CA LYS A 180 -31.75 -19.93 20.48
C LYS A 180 -31.66 -21.35 21.01
N ASN A 181 -30.71 -21.59 21.92
CA ASN A 181 -30.93 -22.59 22.97
C ASN A 181 -31.76 -21.91 24.07
#